data_AF-A0A0D8BVJ1-F1
#
_entry.id   AF-A0A0D8BVJ1-F1
#
_cell.length_a   1.000
_cell.length_b   1.000
_cell.length_c   1.000
_cell.angle_alpha   90.00
_cell.angle_beta   90.00
_cell.angle_gamma   90.00
#
_symmetry.space_group_name_H-M   'P 1'
#
loop_
_entity.id
_entity.type
_entity.pdbx_description
1 polymer ?
#
loop_
_entity_poly.entity_id
_entity_poly.type
_entity_poly.pdbx_seq_one_letter_code
_entity_poly.pdbx_strand_id
1 'polypeptide(L)'
;MFVHFPRMPASPYPPIDPALFSQSAATAQALMNDAAAVLKKLAESRSFAASVMSAAQEGKTEEVKRLIRSLGIHSKTDVYFNPDGIRLTLSPPPGAFPCCQLVVGLRWNVFPPFGG
;
A
#
# COMPACT_ATOMS: atom_id res chain seq x y z
N MET A 1 -37.52 -38.89 35.80
CA MET A 1 -36.28 -39.07 35.02
C MET A 1 -35.79 -37.68 34.64
N PHE A 2 -34.66 -37.23 35.19
CA PHE A 2 -34.04 -35.97 34.80
C PHE A 2 -32.92 -36.27 33.81
N VAL A 3 -33.08 -35.83 32.57
CA VAL A 3 -32.07 -35.94 31.52
C VAL A 3 -30.94 -34.94 31.81
N HIS A 4 -29.76 -35.47 32.12
CA HIS A 4 -28.53 -34.69 32.23
C HIS A 4 -28.04 -34.36 30.82
N PHE A 5 -28.20 -33.11 30.38
CA PHE A 5 -27.55 -32.63 29.17
C PHE A 5 -26.10 -32.26 29.53
N PRO A 6 -25.09 -32.85 28.88
CA PRO A 6 -23.71 -32.46 29.12
C PRO A 6 -23.52 -30.98 28.76
N ARG A 7 -23.05 -30.19 29.72
CA ARG A 7 -22.66 -28.79 29.51
C ARG A 7 -21.49 -28.79 28.52
N MET A 8 -21.73 -28.38 27.27
CA MET A 8 -20.63 -28.15 26.35
C MET A 8 -19.76 -27.01 26.90
N PRO A 9 -18.42 -27.18 26.92
CA PRO A 9 -17.53 -26.13 27.39
C PRO A 9 -17.72 -24.87 26.52
N ALA A 10 -17.92 -23.73 27.18
CA ALA A 10 -17.93 -22.44 26.49
C ALA A 10 -16.58 -22.25 25.77
N SER A 11 -16.64 -21.78 24.52
CA SER A 11 -15.44 -21.45 23.75
C SER A 11 -14.52 -20.55 24.57
N PRO A 12 -13.20 -20.81 24.64
CA PRO A 12 -12.27 -19.99 25.41
C PRO A 12 -12.00 -18.61 24.77
N TYR A 13 -12.59 -18.33 23.60
CA TYR A 13 -12.38 -17.11 22.85
C TYR A 13 -13.55 -16.13 23.00
N PRO A 14 -13.28 -14.81 23.03
CA PRO A 14 -14.34 -13.81 23.05
C PRO A 14 -15.20 -13.88 21.78
N PRO A 15 -16.44 -13.38 21.83
CA PRO A 15 -17.26 -13.19 20.64
C PRO A 15 -16.51 -12.38 19.57
N ILE A 16 -16.59 -12.81 18.31
CA ILE A 16 -15.93 -12.15 17.18
C ILE A 16 -16.79 -11.00 16.69
N ASP A 17 -16.23 -9.79 16.65
CA ASP A 17 -16.81 -8.63 15.97
C ASP A 17 -15.94 -8.26 14.74
N PRO A 18 -16.43 -8.45 13.51
CA PRO A 18 -15.68 -8.17 12.29
C PRO A 18 -15.75 -6.70 11.84
N ALA A 19 -16.43 -5.81 12.56
CA ALA A 19 -16.69 -4.44 12.11
C ALA A 19 -15.39 -3.67 11.80
N LEU A 20 -14.43 -3.68 12.74
CA LEU A 20 -13.13 -3.01 12.56
C LEU A 20 -12.33 -3.59 11.39
N PHE A 21 -12.34 -4.91 11.25
CA PHE A 21 -11.63 -5.61 10.19
C PHE A 21 -12.23 -5.28 8.81
N SER A 22 -13.56 -5.24 8.71
CA SER A 22 -14.28 -4.87 7.48
C SER A 22 -14.04 -3.41 7.10
N GLN A 23 -14.00 -2.51 8.08
CA GLN A 23 -13.68 -1.09 7.84
C GLN A 23 -12.22 -0.89 7.39
N SER A 24 -11.28 -1.65 7.97
CA SER A 24 -9.89 -1.68 7.52
C SER A 24 -9.78 -2.15 6.06
N ALA A 25 -10.48 -3.23 5.69
CA ALA A 25 -10.50 -3.75 4.33
C ALA A 25 -11.09 -2.74 3.33
N ALA A 26 -12.20 -2.09 3.67
CA ALA A 26 -12.80 -1.04 2.83
C ALA A 26 -11.85 0.15 2.61
N THR A 27 -11.13 0.56 3.66
CA THR A 27 -10.15 1.64 3.57
C THR A 27 -8.94 1.21 2.72
N ALA A 28 -8.42 0.00 2.91
CA ALA A 28 -7.34 -0.56 2.11
C ALA A 28 -7.72 -0.67 0.63
N GLN A 29 -8.99 -0.97 0.31
CA GLN A 29 -9.50 -0.98 -1.06
C GLN A 29 -9.40 0.39 -1.75
N ALA A 30 -9.63 1.48 -1.01
CA ALA A 30 -9.41 2.83 -1.54
C ALA A 30 -7.93 3.09 -1.82
N LEU A 31 -7.02 2.65 -0.93
CA LEU A 31 -5.57 2.73 -1.17
C LEU A 31 -5.15 1.94 -2.43
N MET A 32 -5.77 0.78 -2.66
CA MET A 32 -5.53 -0.03 -3.86
C MET A 32 -5.93 0.70 -5.15
N ASN A 33 -7.04 1.43 -5.14
CA ASN A 33 -7.47 2.21 -6.31
C ASN A 33 -6.48 3.33 -6.64
N ASP A 34 -5.98 4.04 -5.62
CA ASP A 34 -4.94 5.06 -5.79
C ASP A 34 -3.64 4.45 -6.31
N ALA A 35 -3.20 3.32 -5.74
CA ALA A 35 -2.03 2.61 -6.23
C ALA A 35 -2.19 2.16 -7.68
N ALA A 36 -3.38 1.66 -8.07
CA ALA A 36 -3.68 1.26 -9.44
C ALA A 36 -3.56 2.44 -10.42
N ALA A 37 -4.03 3.64 -10.04
CA ALA A 37 -3.87 4.84 -10.85
C ALA A 37 -2.40 5.23 -11.06
N VAL A 38 -1.59 5.16 -9.98
CA VAL A 38 -0.15 5.42 -10.03
C VAL A 38 0.55 4.42 -10.95
N LEU A 39 0.30 3.12 -10.74
CA LEU A 39 0.91 2.04 -11.51
C LEU A 39 0.54 2.12 -12.99
N LYS A 40 -0.74 2.39 -13.29
CA LYS A 40 -1.21 2.58 -14.66
C LYS A 40 -0.45 3.71 -15.35
N LYS A 41 -0.32 4.87 -14.70
CA LYS A 41 0.40 6.00 -15.29
C LYS A 41 1.87 5.69 -15.53
N LEU A 42 2.55 5.06 -14.57
CA LEU A 42 3.95 4.65 -14.71
C LEU A 42 4.14 3.63 -15.84
N ALA A 43 3.19 2.72 -16.05
CA ALA A 43 3.25 1.72 -17.12
C ALA A 43 2.96 2.32 -18.52
N GLU A 44 1.98 3.21 -18.63
CA GLU A 44 1.52 3.75 -19.92
C GLU A 44 2.33 4.96 -20.41
N SER A 45 2.92 5.74 -19.49
CA SER A 45 3.61 7.00 -19.83
C SER A 45 5.11 6.91 -19.54
N ARG A 46 5.89 6.58 -20.58
CA ARG A 46 7.36 6.53 -20.49
C ARG A 46 7.98 7.84 -20.02
N SER A 47 7.45 8.98 -20.46
CA SER A 47 7.94 10.29 -20.05
C SER A 47 7.71 10.54 -18.55
N PHE A 48 6.52 10.19 -18.03
CA PHE A 48 6.23 10.31 -16.61
C PHE A 48 7.12 9.38 -15.77
N ALA A 49 7.28 8.13 -16.19
CA ALA A 49 8.17 7.17 -15.54
C ALA A 49 9.62 7.69 -15.51
N ALA A 50 10.12 8.21 -16.63
CA ALA A 50 11.45 8.81 -16.71
C ALA A 50 11.60 10.01 -15.76
N SER A 51 10.62 10.91 -15.69
CA SER A 51 10.65 12.04 -14.74
C SER A 51 10.71 11.58 -13.28
N VAL A 52 9.93 10.56 -12.92
CA VAL A 52 9.96 9.97 -11.57
C VAL A 52 11.33 9.35 -11.28
N MET A 53 11.87 8.57 -12.22
CA MET A 53 13.19 7.93 -12.08
C MET A 53 14.32 8.96 -11.96
N SER A 54 14.33 9.99 -12.79
CA SER A 54 15.34 11.05 -12.74
C SER A 54 15.31 11.81 -11.41
N ALA A 55 14.12 12.19 -10.94
CA ALA A 55 13.98 12.84 -9.64
C ALA A 55 14.47 11.93 -8.48
N ALA A 56 14.16 10.63 -8.54
CA ALA A 56 14.64 9.66 -7.56
C ALA A 56 16.17 9.50 -7.59
N GLN A 57 16.77 9.37 -8.78
CA GLN A 57 18.23 9.25 -8.94
C GLN A 57 18.98 10.48 -8.42
N GLU A 58 18.39 11.67 -8.55
CA GLU A 58 18.94 12.92 -8.03
C GLU A 58 18.67 13.12 -6.52
N GLY A 59 18.03 12.16 -5.85
CA GLY A 59 17.71 12.25 -4.42
C GLY A 59 16.56 13.22 -4.08
N LYS A 60 15.76 13.64 -5.07
CA LYS A 60 14.70 14.64 -4.92
C LYS A 60 13.39 14.02 -4.43
N THR A 61 13.38 13.55 -3.17
CA THR A 61 12.23 12.85 -2.57
C THR A 61 10.91 13.62 -2.66
N GLU A 62 10.90 14.91 -2.36
CA GLU A 62 9.66 15.70 -2.39
C GLU A 62 9.14 15.92 -3.82
N GLU A 63 10.03 15.96 -4.81
CA GLU A 63 9.64 16.03 -6.22
C GLU A 63 8.99 14.73 -6.68
N VAL A 64 9.55 13.58 -6.29
CA VAL A 64 8.91 12.27 -6.53
C VAL A 64 7.51 12.25 -5.92
N LYS A 65 7.36 12.65 -4.65
CA LYS A 65 6.04 12.74 -4.01
C LYS A 65 5.10 13.72 -4.72
N ARG A 66 5.62 14.84 -5.23
CA ARG A 66 4.82 15.82 -5.98
C ARG A 66 4.31 15.24 -7.30
N LEU A 67 5.18 14.55 -8.05
CA LEU A 67 4.81 13.88 -9.30
C LEU A 67 3.74 12.81 -9.06
N ILE A 68 3.90 11.96 -8.05
CA ILE A 68 2.90 10.93 -7.73
C ILE A 68 1.56 11.57 -7.31
N ARG A 69 1.59 12.61 -6.46
CA ARG A 69 0.38 13.35 -6.04
C ARG A 69 -0.30 14.09 -7.18
N SER A 70 0.43 14.48 -8.23
CA SER A 70 -0.13 15.17 -9.40
C SER A 70 -1.13 14.30 -10.20
N LEU A 71 -1.19 12.99 -9.90
CA LEU A 71 -2.17 12.07 -10.47
C LEU A 71 -3.55 12.16 -9.81
N GLY A 72 -3.73 13.04 -8.83
CA GLY A 72 -5.03 13.26 -8.18
C GLY A 72 -5.42 12.18 -7.16
N ILE A 73 -4.45 11.42 -6.66
CA ILE A 73 -4.68 10.43 -5.60
C ILE A 73 -5.01 11.11 -4.27
N HIS A 74 -5.82 10.43 -3.44
CA HIS A 74 -6.23 10.96 -2.13
C HIS A 74 -5.33 10.47 -0.99
N SER A 75 -4.72 9.30 -1.16
CA SER A 75 -3.87 8.67 -0.16
C SER A 75 -2.63 9.50 0.15
N LYS A 76 -2.24 9.53 1.44
CA LYS A 76 -0.91 10.01 1.82
C LYS A 76 0.12 9.04 1.24
N THR A 77 1.13 9.57 0.55
CA THR A 77 2.17 8.77 -0.11
C THR A 77 3.54 9.11 0.44
N ASP A 78 4.20 8.09 0.97
CA ASP A 78 5.61 8.11 1.30
C ASP A 78 6.39 7.28 0.27
N VAL A 79 7.63 7.69 0.00
CA VAL A 79 8.48 7.05 -1.01
C VAL A 79 9.85 6.75 -0.44
N TYR A 80 10.39 5.61 -0.82
CA TYR A 80 11.77 5.22 -0.60
C TYR A 80 12.32 4.72 -1.93
N PHE A 81 13.57 5.04 -2.25
CA PHE A 81 14.20 4.58 -3.47
C PHE A 81 15.67 4.29 -3.23
N ASN A 82 16.20 3.41 -4.06
CA ASN A 82 17.60 3.05 -4.12
C ASN A 82 17.97 2.86 -5.62
N PRO A 83 19.24 2.54 -5.94
CA PRO A 83 19.62 2.30 -7.32
C PRO A 83 18.83 1.18 -8.03
N ASP A 84 18.19 0.27 -7.29
CA ASP A 84 17.45 -0.87 -7.85
C ASP A 84 15.99 -0.56 -8.19
N GLY A 85 15.38 0.36 -7.45
CA GLY A 85 13.95 0.64 -7.59
C GLY A 85 13.39 1.65 -6.60
N ILE A 86 12.06 1.65 -6.53
CA ILE A 86 11.24 2.50 -5.68
C ILE A 86 10.23 1.67 -4.89
N ARG A 87 9.99 2.07 -3.65
CA ARG A 87 8.92 1.59 -2.79
C ARG A 87 7.97 2.75 -2.50
N LEU A 88 6.71 2.57 -2.84
CA LEU A 88 5.61 3.47 -2.52
C LEU A 88 4.86 2.92 -1.30
N THR A 89 4.66 3.74 -0.29
CA THR A 89 3.82 3.42 0.87
C THR A 89 2.63 4.37 0.87
N LEU A 90 1.44 3.85 0.58
CA LEU A 90 0.18 4.58 0.64
C LEU A 90 -0.48 4.34 2.00
N SER A 91 -1.04 5.38 2.56
CA SER A 91 -1.77 5.36 3.83
C SER A 91 -3.00 6.27 3.76
N PRO A 92 -4.01 6.05 4.62
CA PRO A 92 -5.20 6.88 4.64
C PRO A 92 -4.83 8.38 4.82
N PRO A 93 -5.56 9.29 4.15
CA PRO A 93 -5.32 10.72 4.32
C PRO A 93 -5.61 11.18 5.75
N PRO A 94 -5.09 12.36 6.16
CA PRO A 94 -5.44 12.96 7.44
C PRO A 94 -6.97 13.07 7.62
N GLY A 95 -7.47 12.66 8.78
CA GLY A 95 -8.91 12.64 9.08
C GLY A 95 -9.65 11.39 8.64
N ALA A 96 -9.03 10.49 7.86
CA ALA A 96 -9.57 9.16 7.58
C ALA A 96 -9.26 8.16 8.70
N PHE A 97 -9.93 7.00 8.67
CA PHE A 97 -9.74 5.92 9.64
C PHE A 97 -8.30 5.34 9.55
N PRO A 98 -7.48 5.45 10.62
CA PRO A 98 -6.08 5.01 10.60
C PRO A 98 -5.98 3.49 10.82
N CYS A 99 -6.07 2.72 9.74
CA CYS A 99 -6.08 1.24 9.78
C CYS A 99 -4.77 0.58 9.36
N CYS A 100 -4.19 1.07 8.27
CA CYS A 100 -3.55 0.18 7.33
C CYS A 100 -2.66 0.95 6.34
N GLN A 101 -1.76 0.21 5.69
CA GLN A 101 -0.85 0.72 4.68
C GLN A 101 -0.81 -0.24 3.50
N LEU A 102 -0.67 0.32 2.30
CA LEU A 102 -0.39 -0.45 1.08
C LEU A 102 1.03 -0.13 0.63
N VAL A 103 1.85 -1.17 0.46
CA VAL A 103 3.25 -1.03 0.05
C VAL A 103 3.43 -1.67 -1.31
N VAL A 104 3.95 -0.90 -2.27
CA VAL A 104 4.23 -1.35 -3.63
C VAL A 104 5.70 -1.14 -3.96
N GLY A 105 6.38 -2.21 -4.35
CA GLY A 105 7.76 -2.16 -4.83
C GLY A 105 7.83 -2.27 -6.35
N LEU A 106 8.59 -1.37 -6.99
CA LEU A 106 8.87 -1.39 -8.42
C LEU A 106 10.38 -1.37 -8.65
N ARG A 107 10.84 -2.18 -9.59
CA ARG A 107 12.24 -2.25 -10.01
C ARG A 107 12.44 -1.46 -11.30
N TRP A 108 13.60 -0.83 -11.44
CA TRP A 108 14.04 -0.21 -12.70
C TRP A 108 15.48 -0.53 -13.05
N ASN A 109 16.21 -1.22 -12.17
CA ASN A 109 17.50 -1.78 -12.50
C ASN A 109 17.46 -3.31 -12.42
N VAL A 110 18.32 -3.93 -13.21
CA VAL A 110 18.71 -5.32 -13.03
C VAL A 110 20.13 -5.22 -12.50
N PHE A 111 20.32 -5.31 -11.18
CA PHE A 111 21.63 -5.72 -10.71
C PHE A 111 21.83 -7.12 -11.30
N PRO A 112 22.82 -7.36 -12.18
CA PRO A 112 23.03 -8.70 -12.70
C PRO A 112 23.22 -9.61 -11.49
N PRO A 113 22.56 -10.79 -11.43
CA PRO A 113 22.91 -11.76 -10.41
C PRO A 113 24.41 -11.96 -10.54
N PHE A 114 25.14 -11.77 -9.45
CA PHE A 114 26.59 -11.80 -9.41
C PHE A 114 27.14 -12.92 -10.31
N GLY A 115 27.91 -12.54 -11.34
CA GLY A 115 28.91 -13.34 -12.06
C GLY A 115 28.57 -14.79 -12.45
N GLY A 116 28.49 -15.01 -13.76
CA GLY A 116 28.58 -16.33 -14.41
C GLY A 116 28.50 -16.17 -15.91
#